data_AF-A0A4P5QT03-F1
#
_entry.id   AF-A0A4P5QT03-F1
#
_cell.length_a   1.000
_cell.length_b   1.000
_cell.length_c   1.000
_cell.angle_alpha   90.00
_cell.angle_beta   90.00
_cell.angle_gamma   90.00
#
_symmetry.space_group_name_H-M   'P 1'
#
loop_
_entity.id
_entity.type
_entity.pdbx_description
1 polymer ?
#
loop_
_entity_poly.entity_id
_entity_poly.type
_entity_poly.pdbx_seq_one_letter_code
_entity_poly.pdbx_strand_id
1 'polypeptide(L)'
;MADFPTSYYVSSLVEILHFISDDLVQCDAGTTISELFNDEFDDLDFELALTCFEGTHRLAFKEHVWKDDLESFEEKTIEEFVDEYLDPREQKDPLFITKRFLFYEKSLAAALREEYESPPPGEY
;
A
#
# COMPACT_ATOMS: atom_id res chain seq x y z
N MET A 1 0.27 -12.12 -25.25
CA MET A 1 0.02 -11.01 -24.31
C MET A 1 1.35 -10.32 -24.15
N ALA A 2 1.42 -9.00 -24.20
CA ALA A 2 2.69 -8.32 -23.93
C ALA A 2 3.08 -8.66 -22.49
N ASP A 3 4.27 -9.19 -22.27
CA ASP A 3 4.80 -9.45 -20.94
C ASP A 3 4.82 -8.13 -20.19
N PHE A 4 3.86 -7.95 -19.29
CA PHE A 4 3.90 -6.89 -18.31
C PHE A 4 5.18 -7.12 -17.50
N PRO A 5 6.04 -6.10 -17.30
CA PRO A 5 7.27 -6.31 -16.55
C PRO A 5 6.95 -6.38 -15.05
N THR A 6 6.20 -7.41 -14.63
CA THR A 6 5.78 -7.63 -13.24
C THR A 6 6.99 -7.54 -12.31
N SER A 7 8.13 -8.10 -12.71
CA SER A 7 9.39 -8.02 -11.95
C SER A 7 9.85 -6.59 -11.68
N TYR A 8 9.72 -5.67 -12.64
CA TYR A 8 10.08 -4.26 -12.44
C TYR A 8 9.18 -3.60 -11.39
N TYR A 9 7.87 -3.83 -11.47
CA TYR A 9 6.91 -3.23 -10.54
C TYR A 9 7.01 -3.84 -9.15
N VAL A 10 7.25 -5.15 -9.04
CA VAL A 10 7.52 -5.81 -7.76
C VAL A 10 8.77 -5.22 -7.11
N SER A 11 9.89 -5.14 -7.84
CA SER A 11 11.12 -4.53 -7.30
C SER A 11 10.89 -3.08 -6.86
N SER A 12 10.16 -2.30 -7.65
CA SER A 12 9.88 -0.91 -7.29
C SER A 12 8.95 -0.77 -6.07
N LEU A 13 7.98 -1.67 -5.87
CA LEU A 13 7.15 -1.67 -4.68
C LEU A 13 7.97 -2.03 -3.44
N VAL A 14 8.85 -3.03 -3.54
CA VAL A 14 9.80 -3.41 -2.47
C VAL A 14 10.68 -2.21 -2.08
N GLU A 15 11.23 -1.48 -3.06
CA GLU A 15 12.02 -0.27 -2.78
C GLU A 15 11.23 0.82 -2.05
N ILE A 16 9.94 0.99 -2.38
CA ILE A 16 9.06 1.95 -1.70
C ILE A 16 8.76 1.52 -0.26
N LEU A 17 8.51 0.22 -0.04
CA LEU A 17 8.29 -0.34 1.30
C LEU A 17 9.52 -0.11 2.19
N HIS A 18 10.72 -0.39 1.67
CA HIS A 18 11.98 -0.14 2.38
C HIS A 18 12.16 1.35 2.67
N PHE A 19 11.85 2.23 1.71
CA PHE A 19 11.97 3.67 1.92
C PHE A 19 11.02 4.22 2.99
N ILE A 20 9.75 3.78 3.00
CA ILE A 20 8.76 4.25 3.97
C ILE A 20 9.08 3.72 5.37
N SER A 21 9.48 2.45 5.46
CA SER A 21 9.87 1.82 6.72
C SER A 21 11.28 2.19 7.18
N ASP A 22 12.02 3.06 6.50
CA ASP A 22 13.45 3.35 6.79
C ASP A 22 14.30 2.07 6.96
N ASP A 23 14.09 1.11 6.05
CA ASP A 23 14.71 -0.22 6.02
C ASP A 23 14.36 -1.13 7.23
N LEU A 24 13.37 -0.78 8.06
CA LEU A 24 12.93 -1.62 9.18
C LEU A 24 12.20 -2.88 8.71
N VAL A 25 11.39 -2.77 7.65
CA VAL A 25 10.78 -3.92 6.98
C VAL A 25 11.76 -4.45 5.94
N GLN A 26 12.22 -5.69 6.12
CA GLN A 26 13.07 -6.38 5.15
C GLN A 26 12.24 -7.41 4.40
N CYS A 27 11.94 -7.12 3.14
CA CYS A 27 11.05 -7.92 2.29
C CYS A 27 11.60 -8.12 0.88
N ASP A 28 11.15 -9.18 0.22
CA ASP A 28 11.38 -9.45 -1.20
C ASP A 28 10.07 -9.89 -1.89
N ALA A 29 10.15 -10.27 -3.16
CA ALA A 29 9.00 -10.67 -3.97
C ALA A 29 8.15 -11.79 -3.33
N GLY A 30 8.77 -12.68 -2.56
CA GLY A 30 8.13 -13.84 -1.92
C GLY A 30 7.61 -13.58 -0.51
N THR A 31 7.88 -12.40 0.06
CA THR A 31 7.32 -12.00 1.37
C THR A 31 5.80 -11.85 1.26
N THR A 32 5.05 -12.39 2.23
CA THR A 32 3.59 -12.22 2.28
C THR A 32 3.22 -10.83 2.79
N ILE A 33 2.03 -10.33 2.42
CA ILE A 33 1.56 -9.03 2.90
C ILE A 33 1.49 -9.00 4.44
N SER A 34 1.05 -10.10 5.07
CA SER A 34 1.03 -10.23 6.53
C SER A 34 2.41 -10.11 7.20
N GLU A 35 3.49 -10.51 6.52
CA GLU A 35 4.85 -10.42 7.04
C GLU A 35 5.41 -8.99 7.04
N LEU A 36 4.77 -8.05 6.33
CA LEU A 36 5.18 -6.64 6.32
C LEU A 36 4.87 -5.95 7.64
N PHE A 37 3.80 -6.36 8.30
CA PHE A 37 3.26 -5.63 9.44
C PHE A 37 4.01 -5.94 10.74
N ASN A 38 4.40 -4.88 11.43
CA ASN A 38 5.03 -4.93 12.74
C ASN A 38 4.70 -3.66 13.53
N ASP A 39 5.26 -3.50 14.74
CA ASP A 39 4.99 -2.35 15.60
C ASP A 39 5.37 -0.99 14.97
N GLU A 40 6.24 -0.98 13.95
CA GLU A 40 6.76 0.20 13.26
C GLU A 40 6.31 0.31 11.79
N PHE A 41 5.49 -0.63 11.30
CA PHE A 41 4.92 -0.59 9.95
C PHE A 41 3.51 -1.17 9.97
N ASP A 42 2.51 -0.30 9.93
CA ASP A 42 1.10 -0.67 10.05
C ASP A 42 0.35 -0.66 8.71
N ASP A 43 -0.98 -0.80 8.78
CA ASP A 43 -1.88 -0.73 7.63
C ASP A 43 -1.84 0.63 6.92
N LEU A 44 -1.72 1.71 7.68
CA LEU A 44 -1.64 3.07 7.15
C LEU A 44 -0.32 3.30 6.39
N ASP A 45 0.79 2.75 6.88
CA ASP A 45 2.08 2.78 6.17
C ASP A 45 2.03 1.99 4.87
N PHE A 46 1.34 0.84 4.87
CA PHE A 46 1.12 0.07 3.65
C PHE A 46 0.24 0.83 2.64
N GLU A 47 -0.83 1.50 3.07
CA GLU A 47 -1.63 2.37 2.21
C GLU A 47 -0.81 3.54 1.62
N LEU A 48 0.10 4.11 2.42
CA LEU A 48 1.05 5.11 1.94
C LEU A 48 1.97 4.54 0.86
N ALA A 49 2.47 3.32 1.04
CA ALA A 49 3.31 2.64 0.06
C ALA A 49 2.58 2.43 -1.27
N LEU A 50 1.34 1.94 -1.23
CA LEU A 50 0.51 1.77 -2.43
C LEU A 50 0.24 3.10 -3.12
N THR A 51 -0.06 4.17 -2.36
CA THR A 51 -0.29 5.52 -2.90
C THR A 51 0.98 6.08 -3.57
N CYS A 52 2.14 5.93 -2.93
CA CYS A 52 3.44 6.32 -3.48
C CYS A 52 3.76 5.55 -4.76
N PHE A 53 3.46 4.25 -4.78
CA PHE A 53 3.63 3.40 -5.97
C PHE A 53 2.76 3.88 -7.14
N GLU A 54 1.46 4.07 -6.91
CA GLU A 54 0.53 4.59 -7.92
C GLU A 54 0.99 5.95 -8.46
N GLY A 55 1.41 6.85 -7.56
CA GLY A 55 1.93 8.16 -7.91
C GLY A 55 3.22 8.13 -8.75
N THR A 56 4.14 7.24 -8.40
CA THR A 56 5.46 7.10 -9.05
C THR A 56 5.33 6.57 -10.47
N HIS A 57 4.53 5.51 -10.66
CA HIS A 57 4.40 4.85 -11.97
C HIS A 57 3.25 5.38 -12.82
N ARG A 58 2.40 6.26 -12.26
CA ARG A 58 1.13 6.67 -12.86
C ARG A 58 0.27 5.46 -13.25
N LEU A 59 0.26 4.44 -12.39
CA LEU A 59 -0.58 3.25 -12.50
C LEU A 59 -1.58 3.23 -11.35
N ALA A 60 -2.58 2.37 -11.44
CA ALA A 60 -3.58 2.21 -10.38
C ALA A 60 -3.69 0.73 -9.99
N PHE A 61 -3.91 0.47 -8.70
CA PHE A 61 -4.44 -0.81 -8.25
C PHE A 61 -5.94 -0.88 -8.53
N LYS A 62 -6.47 -2.10 -8.65
CA LYS A 62 -7.91 -2.34 -8.81
C LYS A 62 -8.68 -1.73 -7.63
N GLU A 63 -9.87 -1.19 -7.90
CA GLU A 63 -10.65 -0.42 -6.93
C GLU A 63 -10.98 -1.17 -5.62
N HIS A 64 -11.08 -2.50 -5.66
CA HIS A 64 -11.38 -3.31 -4.47
C HIS A 64 -10.20 -3.42 -3.50
N VAL A 65 -8.95 -3.19 -3.93
CA VAL A 65 -7.79 -3.10 -3.02
C VAL A 65 -8.04 -2.06 -1.92
N TRP A 66 -8.79 -1.00 -2.25
CA TRP A 66 -9.11 0.10 -1.35
C TRP A 66 -10.43 -0.08 -0.59
N LYS A 67 -11.12 -1.21 -0.77
CA LYS A 67 -12.44 -1.48 -0.17
C LYS A 67 -12.47 -2.75 0.67
N ASP A 68 -11.61 -3.70 0.33
CA ASP A 68 -11.50 -4.97 1.03
C ASP A 68 -10.59 -4.79 2.24
N ASP A 69 -10.87 -5.52 3.31
CA ASP A 69 -10.02 -5.51 4.52
C ASP A 69 -8.66 -6.14 4.20
N LEU A 70 -7.59 -5.66 4.85
CA LEU A 70 -6.23 -6.16 4.64
C LEU A 70 -6.08 -7.67 4.87
N GLU A 71 -6.92 -8.25 5.73
CA GLU A 71 -7.07 -9.69 5.95
C GLU A 71 -7.26 -10.47 4.64
N SER A 72 -7.86 -9.85 3.62
CA SER A 72 -8.10 -10.45 2.30
C SER A 72 -6.82 -10.69 1.48
N PHE A 73 -5.71 -10.03 1.86
CA PHE A 73 -4.45 -10.06 1.14
C PHE A 73 -3.31 -10.73 1.93
N GLU A 74 -3.53 -11.05 3.20
CA GLU A 74 -2.49 -11.52 4.14
C GLU A 74 -1.65 -12.69 3.65
N GLU A 75 -2.28 -13.68 2.98
CA GLU A 75 -1.61 -14.88 2.49
C GLU A 75 -0.91 -14.69 1.14
N LYS A 76 -1.13 -13.56 0.47
CA LYS A 76 -0.52 -13.29 -0.84
C LYS A 76 0.89 -12.79 -0.68
N THR A 77 1.79 -13.27 -1.52
CA THR A 77 3.12 -12.67 -1.68
C THR A 77 3.02 -11.30 -2.34
N ILE A 78 4.04 -10.46 -2.18
CA ILE A 78 4.12 -9.16 -2.89
C ILE A 78 4.02 -9.36 -4.40
N GLU A 79 4.66 -10.39 -4.95
CA GLU A 79 4.59 -10.71 -6.37
C GLU A 79 3.16 -11.05 -6.81
N GLU A 80 2.47 -11.94 -6.08
CA GLU A 80 1.08 -12.30 -6.37
C GLU A 80 0.14 -11.11 -6.24
N PHE A 81 0.34 -10.28 -5.21
CA PHE A 81 -0.45 -9.06 -5.01
C PHE A 81 -0.31 -8.10 -6.20
N VAL A 82 0.93 -7.83 -6.65
CA VAL A 82 1.16 -6.94 -7.79
C VAL A 82 0.61 -7.53 -9.08
N ASP A 83 0.87 -8.81 -9.35
CA ASP A 83 0.40 -9.48 -10.57
C ASP A 83 -1.14 -9.52 -10.65
N GLU A 84 -1.79 -9.77 -9.52
CA GLU A 84 -3.24 -9.87 -9.47
C GLU A 84 -3.92 -8.51 -9.50
N TYR A 85 -3.40 -7.50 -8.80
CA TYR A 85 -4.16 -6.28 -8.51
C TYR A 85 -3.70 -5.03 -9.25
N LEU A 86 -2.52 -5.03 -9.85
CA LEU A 86 -2.05 -3.87 -10.60
C LEU A 86 -2.76 -3.77 -11.96
N ASP A 87 -3.35 -2.60 -12.23
CA ASP A 87 -3.81 -2.26 -13.58
C ASP A 87 -2.63 -1.67 -14.38
N PRO A 88 -2.14 -2.37 -15.41
CA PRO A 88 -0.96 -1.95 -16.17
C PRO A 88 -1.23 -0.74 -17.08
N ARG A 89 -2.47 -0.22 -17.11
CA ARG A 89 -2.84 0.93 -17.93
C ARG A 89 -2.39 2.23 -17.28
N GLU A 90 -1.55 2.96 -17.99
CA GLU A 90 -1.12 4.30 -17.61
C GLU A 90 -2.32 5.24 -17.40
N GLN A 91 -2.31 5.93 -16.26
CA GLN A 91 -3.32 6.88 -15.85
C GLN A 91 -3.02 8.25 -16.48
N LYS A 92 -3.83 8.62 -17.46
CA LYS A 92 -3.66 9.85 -18.24
C LYS A 92 -4.26 11.10 -17.58
N ASP A 93 -4.97 10.95 -16.47
CA ASP A 93 -5.52 12.08 -15.73
C ASP A 93 -4.37 12.94 -15.17
N PRO A 94 -4.28 14.24 -15.53
CA PRO A 94 -3.24 15.11 -14.99
C PRO A 94 -3.33 15.29 -13.48
N LEU A 95 -4.52 15.11 -12.90
CA LEU A 95 -4.75 15.20 -11.45
C LEU A 95 -4.66 13.84 -10.75
N PHE A 96 -4.28 12.77 -11.46
CA PHE A 96 -4.23 11.42 -10.89
C PHE A 96 -3.43 11.39 -9.58
N ILE A 97 -2.17 11.84 -9.63
CA ILE A 97 -1.27 11.85 -8.46
C ILE A 97 -1.90 12.64 -7.31
N THR A 98 -2.38 13.84 -7.57
CA THR A 98 -3.03 14.67 -6.54
C THR A 98 -4.24 13.98 -5.92
N LYS A 99 -5.07 13.30 -6.71
CA LYS A 99 -6.23 12.55 -6.22
C LYS A 99 -5.84 11.37 -5.33
N ARG A 100 -4.72 10.72 -5.60
CA ARG A 100 -4.19 9.62 -4.78
C ARG A 100 -3.75 10.12 -3.40
N PHE A 101 -2.98 11.20 -3.35
CA PHE A 101 -2.60 11.79 -2.06
C PHE A 101 -3.78 12.41 -1.30
N LEU A 102 -4.81 12.91 -1.99
CA LEU A 102 -6.09 13.31 -1.36
C LEU A 102 -6.93 12.11 -0.88
N PHE A 103 -6.71 10.92 -1.45
CA PHE A 103 -7.32 9.69 -0.95
C PHE A 103 -6.63 9.29 0.35
N TYR A 104 -5.29 9.20 0.36
CA TYR A 104 -4.50 8.88 1.55
C TYR A 104 -4.72 9.87 2.70
N GLU A 105 -4.83 11.19 2.41
CA GLU A 105 -5.12 12.20 3.45
C GLU A 105 -6.40 11.89 4.23
N LYS A 106 -7.39 11.24 3.60
CA LYS A 106 -8.61 10.81 4.29
C LYS A 106 -8.37 9.62 5.19
N SER A 107 -7.58 8.63 4.76
CA SER A 107 -7.18 7.49 5.58
C SER A 107 -6.43 7.97 6.83
N LEU A 108 -5.42 8.82 6.63
CA LEU A 108 -4.66 9.43 7.73
C LEU A 108 -5.56 10.22 8.69
N ALA A 109 -6.48 11.04 8.16
CA ALA A 109 -7.39 11.81 9.00
C ALA A 109 -8.37 10.93 9.79
N ALA A 110 -8.72 9.74 9.28
CA ALA A 110 -9.52 8.76 9.99
C ALA A 110 -8.71 8.10 11.12
N ALA A 111 -7.52 7.57 10.80
CA ALA A 111 -6.62 6.93 11.77
C ALA A 111 -6.30 7.85 12.96
N LEU A 112 -5.96 9.11 12.69
CA LEU A 112 -5.72 10.10 13.75
C LEU A 112 -6.93 10.27 14.67
N ARG A 113 -8.15 10.33 14.12
CA ARG A 113 -9.36 10.48 14.96
C ARG A 113 -9.57 9.29 15.88
N GLU A 114 -9.33 8.08 15.40
CA GLU A 114 -9.46 6.85 16.20
C GLU A 114 -8.44 6.82 17.35
N GLU A 115 -7.22 7.30 17.10
CA GLU A 115 -6.20 7.46 18.15
C GLU A 115 -6.62 8.49 19.22
N TYR A 116 -7.18 9.64 18.79
CA TYR A 116 -7.66 10.68 19.72
C TYR A 116 -8.94 10.31 20.48
N GLU A 117 -9.81 9.48 19.91
CA GLU A 117 -11.09 9.08 20.51
C GLU A 117 -10.99 7.80 21.37
N SER A 118 -9.85 7.12 21.35
CA SER A 118 -9.58 5.96 22.20
C SER A 118 -9.42 6.38 23.67
N PRO A 119 -10.23 5.86 24.63
CA PRO A 119 -10.12 6.23 26.04
C PRO A 119 -8.74 5.87 26.58
N PRO A 120 -8.16 6.68 27.49
CA PRO A 120 -6.85 6.39 28.05
C PRO A 120 -6.84 5.02 28.75
N PRO A 121 -5.74 4.25 28.64
CA PRO A 121 -5.65 2.94 29.28
C PRO A 121 -5.74 3.11 30.80
N GLY A 122 -6.89 2.75 31.38
CA GLY A 122 -7.10 2.76 32.83
C GLY A 122 -8.48 3.19 33.35
N GLU A 123 -9.42 3.59 32.49
CA GLU A 123 -10.80 3.86 32.92
C GLU A 123 -11.74 2.69 32.52
N TYR A 124 -11.78 1.65 33.37
CA TYR A 124 -12.84 0.62 33.38
C TYR A 124 -13.43 0.47 34.79
#